data_AF-A0A914YWW2-F1
#
_entry.id   AF-A0A914YWW2-F1
#
_cell.length_a   1.000
_cell.length_b   1.000
_cell.length_c   1.000
_cell.angle_alpha   90.00
_cell.angle_beta   90.00
_cell.angle_gamma   90.00
#
_symmetry.space_group_name_H-M   'P 1'
#
loop_
_entity.id
_entity.type
_entity.pdbx_description
1 polymer ?
#
loop_
_entity_poly.entity_id
_entity_poly.type
_entity_poly.pdbx_seq_one_letter_code
_entity_poly.pdbx_strand_id
1 'polypeptide(L)'
;MGGKLRPVDFKKASLKPIEKDIYHEHATVQRRSQFEVDEWMSAQQASVEGRDIPRPVFEFNECGFPGEIESLLYGNFKKPTVIQSISWPVAMSGRDIISIARTGSGKTLGFTLPGIMHTLKQPARNHNDGPIVLVLLPTRELAQQVEEVARDYCRAMNLSVTCLFGGASKGPQAGALKRGIDVCIATPGRLMDFLESGTTNI
;
A
#
# COMPACT_ATOMS: atom_id res chain seq x y z
N MET A 1 6.37 -9.95 23.79
CA MET A 1 6.42 -8.68 23.04
C MET A 1 5.04 -8.04 23.13
N GLY A 2 4.94 -6.75 23.45
CA GLY A 2 3.68 -6.00 23.51
C GLY A 2 3.06 -5.82 24.89
N GLY A 3 3.59 -6.48 25.93
CA GLY A 3 3.00 -6.44 27.28
C GLY A 3 3.04 -5.08 27.97
N LYS A 4 3.77 -4.10 27.41
CA LYS A 4 3.85 -2.72 27.90
C LYS A 4 2.95 -1.74 27.14
N LEU A 5 2.36 -2.17 26.02
CA LEU A 5 1.44 -1.33 25.26
C LEU A 5 0.11 -1.25 25.99
N ARG A 6 -0.42 -0.03 26.13
CA ARG A 6 -1.76 0.16 26.65
C ARG A 6 -2.76 -0.20 25.56
N PRO A 7 -3.84 -0.94 25.87
CA PRO A 7 -4.91 -1.17 24.92
C PRO A 7 -5.51 0.17 24.47
N VAL A 8 -5.80 0.28 23.17
CA VAL A 8 -6.44 1.47 22.61
C VAL A 8 -7.93 1.45 22.93
N ASP A 9 -8.42 2.48 23.63
CA ASP A 9 -9.84 2.66 23.89
C ASP A 9 -10.48 3.48 22.76
N PHE A 10 -10.92 2.79 21.71
CA PHE A 10 -11.55 3.41 20.54
C PHE A 10 -12.85 4.15 20.86
N LYS A 11 -13.49 3.91 22.02
CA LYS A 11 -14.70 4.64 22.43
C LYS A 11 -14.39 6.06 22.92
N LYS A 12 -13.15 6.29 23.35
CA LYS A 12 -12.66 7.60 23.84
C LYS A 12 -11.76 8.32 22.83
N ALA A 13 -11.41 7.65 21.73
CA ALA A 13 -10.56 8.21 20.70
C ALA A 13 -11.38 9.13 19.77
N SER A 14 -10.98 10.39 19.68
CA SER A 14 -11.46 11.29 18.62
C SER A 14 -10.63 11.04 17.37
N LEU A 15 -11.09 10.16 16.49
CA LEU A 15 -10.40 9.82 15.25
C LEU A 15 -10.76 10.82 14.14
N LYS A 16 -9.75 11.21 13.34
CA LYS A 16 -9.98 11.98 12.12
C LYS A 16 -10.72 11.09 11.10
N PRO A 17 -11.69 11.63 10.33
CA PRO A 17 -12.27 10.90 9.22
C PRO A 17 -11.19 10.49 8.21
N ILE A 18 -11.34 9.30 7.63
CA ILE A 18 -10.45 8.75 6.61
C ILE A 18 -11.24 8.62 5.32
N GLU A 19 -10.72 9.17 4.23
CA GLU A 19 -11.26 8.93 2.89
C GLU A 19 -10.83 7.52 2.44
N LYS A 20 -11.78 6.59 2.39
CA LYS A 20 -11.51 5.17 2.10
C LYS A 20 -11.60 4.84 0.63
N ASP A 21 -12.70 5.21 0.00
CA ASP A 21 -12.93 4.95 -1.42
C ASP A 21 -12.38 6.12 -2.23
N ILE A 22 -11.23 5.88 -2.86
CA ILE A 22 -10.53 6.84 -3.70
C ILE A 22 -10.56 6.42 -5.17
N TYR A 23 -11.19 5.28 -5.47
CA TYR A 23 -11.20 4.70 -6.81
C TYR A 23 -12.29 5.34 -7.67
N HIS A 24 -11.90 5.78 -8.85
CA HIS A 24 -12.81 6.29 -9.86
C HIS A 24 -12.61 5.44 -11.11
N GLU A 25 -13.60 4.60 -11.43
CA GLU A 25 -13.50 3.66 -12.55
C GLU A 25 -13.33 4.41 -13.88
N HIS A 26 -12.27 4.09 -14.61
CA HIS A 26 -11.98 4.76 -15.88
C HIS A 26 -13.03 4.42 -16.95
N ALA A 27 -13.31 5.35 -17.87
CA ALA A 27 -14.37 5.20 -18.86
C ALA A 27 -14.19 3.97 -19.79
N THR A 28 -12.96 3.55 -20.04
CA THR A 28 -12.68 2.32 -20.81
C THR A 28 -13.06 1.06 -20.04
N VAL A 29 -12.85 1.06 -18.72
CA VAL A 29 -13.21 -0.04 -17.82
C VAL A 29 -14.74 -0.13 -17.69
N GLN A 30 -15.43 1.01 -17.51
CA GLN A 30 -16.90 1.07 -17.43
C GLN A 30 -17.58 0.51 -18.69
N ARG A 31 -16.99 0.76 -19.87
CA ARG A 31 -17.53 0.30 -21.16
C ARG A 31 -17.18 -1.15 -21.48
N ARG A 32 -16.29 -1.78 -20.71
CA ARG A 32 -15.85 -3.15 -20.93
C ARG A 32 -17.00 -4.11 -20.66
N SER A 33 -17.35 -4.92 -21.64
CA SER A 33 -18.43 -5.90 -21.50
C SER A 33 -18.08 -6.97 -20.44
N GLN A 34 -19.10 -7.58 -19.83
CA GLN A 34 -18.87 -8.70 -18.92
C GLN A 34 -18.18 -9.88 -19.63
N PHE A 35 -18.55 -10.15 -20.88
CA PHE A 35 -17.95 -11.18 -21.71
C PHE A 35 -16.43 -10.98 -21.87
N GLU A 36 -15.97 -9.77 -22.17
CA GLU A 36 -14.55 -9.45 -22.30
C GLU A 36 -13.79 -9.64 -20.98
N VAL A 37 -14.40 -9.25 -19.85
CA VAL A 37 -13.82 -9.47 -18.52
C VAL A 37 -13.71 -10.96 -18.22
N ASP A 38 -14.76 -11.74 -18.47
CA ASP A 38 -14.79 -13.18 -18.20
C ASP A 38 -13.78 -13.92 -19.08
N GLU A 39 -13.67 -13.56 -20.36
CA GLU A 39 -12.68 -14.10 -21.28
C GLU A 39 -11.25 -13.80 -20.82
N TRP A 40 -10.98 -12.56 -20.41
CA TRP A 40 -9.68 -12.17 -19.87
C TRP A 40 -9.35 -12.92 -18.57
N MET A 41 -10.29 -13.00 -17.63
CA MET A 41 -10.12 -13.72 -16.36
C MET A 41 -9.79 -15.20 -16.60
N SER A 42 -10.53 -15.84 -17.51
CA SER A 42 -10.28 -17.22 -17.92
C SER A 42 -8.90 -17.39 -18.56
N ALA A 43 -8.52 -16.50 -19.48
CA ALA A 43 -7.20 -16.52 -20.13
C ALA A 43 -6.04 -16.32 -19.14
N GLN A 44 -6.23 -15.52 -18.09
CA GLN A 44 -5.25 -15.29 -17.04
C GLN A 44 -5.27 -16.36 -15.93
N GLN A 45 -6.20 -17.32 -15.97
CA GLN A 45 -6.43 -18.29 -14.90
C GLN A 45 -6.67 -17.62 -13.54
N ALA A 46 -7.38 -16.48 -13.57
CA ALA A 46 -7.70 -15.69 -12.39
C ALA A 46 -9.12 -15.98 -11.92
N SER A 47 -9.33 -15.89 -10.61
CA SER A 47 -10.64 -15.95 -9.99
C SER A 47 -10.76 -14.86 -8.93
N VAL A 48 -11.97 -14.38 -8.71
CA VAL A 48 -12.30 -13.40 -7.69
C VAL A 48 -13.55 -13.87 -6.95
N GLU A 49 -13.55 -13.67 -5.63
CA GLU A 49 -14.68 -14.01 -4.77
C GLU A 49 -14.97 -12.82 -3.84
N GLY A 50 -16.24 -12.47 -3.68
CA GLY A 50 -16.68 -11.30 -2.95
C GLY A 50 -17.96 -10.69 -3.53
N ARG A 51 -18.34 -9.52 -3.01
CA ARG A 51 -19.52 -8.76 -3.46
C ARG A 51 -19.07 -7.48 -4.14
N ASP A 52 -19.75 -7.05 -5.20
CA ASP A 52 -19.53 -5.74 -5.84
C ASP A 52 -18.04 -5.44 -6.12
N ILE A 53 -17.33 -6.41 -6.70
CA ILE A 53 -15.90 -6.30 -6.97
C ILE A 53 -15.71 -5.39 -8.19
N PRO A 54 -14.91 -4.31 -8.10
CA PRO A 54 -14.54 -3.49 -9.25
C PRO A 54 -13.97 -4.31 -10.40
N ARG A 55 -14.21 -3.87 -11.64
CA ARG A 55 -13.68 -4.54 -12.83
C ARG A 55 -12.14 -4.44 -12.86
N PRO A 56 -11.44 -5.46 -13.41
CA PRO A 56 -10.00 -5.37 -13.57
C PRO A 56 -9.63 -4.30 -14.58
N VAL A 57 -8.51 -3.62 -14.30
CA VAL A 57 -7.83 -2.72 -15.23
C VAL A 57 -6.84 -3.52 -16.09
N PHE A 58 -6.76 -3.23 -17.37
CA PHE A 58 -5.86 -3.90 -18.30
C PHE A 58 -4.62 -3.05 -18.63
N GLU A 59 -4.71 -1.74 -18.45
CA GLU A 59 -3.63 -0.77 -18.68
C GLU A 59 -3.37 0.11 -17.44
N PHE A 60 -2.15 0.66 -17.31
CA PHE A 60 -1.81 1.50 -16.15
C PHE A 60 -2.67 2.77 -16.07
N ASN A 61 -2.98 3.38 -17.22
CA ASN A 61 -3.80 4.58 -17.31
C ASN A 61 -5.29 4.37 -16.99
N GLU A 62 -5.73 3.13 -16.80
CA GLU A 62 -7.10 2.82 -16.38
C GLU A 62 -7.28 2.86 -14.86
N CYS A 63 -6.18 3.01 -14.11
CA CYS A 63 -6.20 3.03 -12.63
C CYS A 63 -6.55 4.40 -12.05
N GLY A 64 -6.38 5.48 -12.81
CA GLY A 64 -6.47 6.85 -12.30
C GLY A 64 -5.28 7.24 -11.43
N PHE A 65 -4.09 6.71 -11.72
CA PHE A 65 -2.87 7.14 -11.02
C PHE A 65 -2.42 8.53 -11.51
N PRO A 66 -1.67 9.31 -10.69
CA PRO A 66 -1.01 10.52 -11.17
C PRO A 66 -0.08 10.23 -12.36
N GLY A 67 0.05 11.19 -13.27
CA GLY A 67 0.82 11.01 -14.50
C GLY A 67 2.30 10.66 -14.27
N GLU A 68 2.90 11.11 -13.17
CA GLU A 68 4.27 10.76 -12.78
C GLU A 68 4.39 9.27 -12.41
N ILE A 69 3.36 8.70 -11.74
CA ILE A 69 3.30 7.28 -11.40
C ILE A 69 3.10 6.45 -12.67
N GLU A 70 2.17 6.86 -13.54
CA GLU A 70 1.96 6.18 -14.83
C GLU A 70 3.23 6.19 -15.69
N SER A 71 3.92 7.34 -15.76
CA SER A 71 5.19 7.46 -16.49
C SER A 71 6.27 6.53 -15.94
N LEU A 72 6.39 6.45 -14.61
CA LEU A 72 7.34 5.56 -13.96
C LEU A 72 6.99 4.07 -14.19
N LEU A 73 5.70 3.72 -14.18
CA LEU A 73 5.22 2.38 -14.48
C LEU A 73 5.55 1.99 -15.94
N TYR A 74 5.22 2.84 -16.91
CA TYR A 74 5.52 2.59 -18.33
C TYR A 74 7.02 2.59 -18.63
N GLY A 75 7.84 3.32 -17.85
CA GLY A 75 9.30 3.28 -17.96
C GLY A 75 9.91 1.94 -17.54
N ASN A 76 9.23 1.18 -16.66
CA ASN A 76 9.74 -0.07 -16.10
C ASN A 76 9.00 -1.32 -16.59
N PHE A 77 7.75 -1.18 -17.05
CA PHE A 77 6.86 -2.28 -17.36
C PHE A 77 6.00 -1.96 -18.59
N LYS A 78 5.56 -3.00 -19.29
CA LYS A 78 4.70 -2.84 -20.47
C LYS A 78 3.22 -2.67 -20.12
N LYS A 79 2.76 -3.37 -19.09
CA LYS A 79 1.36 -3.44 -18.66
C LYS A 79 1.27 -3.96 -17.22
N PRO A 80 0.16 -3.75 -16.49
CA PRO A 80 -0.02 -4.33 -15.17
C PRO A 80 0.04 -5.86 -15.20
N THR A 81 0.53 -6.46 -14.13
CA THR A 81 0.42 -7.91 -13.93
C THR A 81 -1.02 -8.28 -13.58
N VAL A 82 -1.38 -9.56 -13.70
CA VAL A 82 -2.74 -10.05 -13.37
C VAL A 82 -3.15 -9.67 -11.95
N ILE A 83 -2.26 -9.85 -10.98
CA ILE A 83 -2.59 -9.53 -9.58
C ILE A 83 -2.75 -8.02 -9.36
N GLN A 84 -2.00 -7.18 -10.07
CA GLN A 84 -2.12 -5.72 -10.01
C GLN A 84 -3.43 -5.25 -10.67
N SER A 85 -3.72 -5.78 -11.85
CA SER A 85 -4.94 -5.54 -12.65
C SER A 85 -6.21 -5.73 -11.84
N ILE A 86 -6.21 -6.75 -10.96
CA ILE A 86 -7.35 -7.07 -10.10
C ILE A 86 -7.26 -6.31 -8.77
N SER A 87 -6.10 -6.29 -8.11
CA SER A 87 -6.00 -5.80 -6.72
C SER A 87 -6.07 -4.28 -6.62
N TRP A 88 -5.58 -3.52 -7.61
CA TRP A 88 -5.52 -2.07 -7.51
C TRP A 88 -6.90 -1.39 -7.42
N PRO A 89 -7.86 -1.67 -8.33
CA PRO A 89 -9.22 -1.14 -8.19
C PRO A 89 -9.87 -1.49 -6.84
N VAL A 90 -9.70 -2.75 -6.40
CA VAL A 90 -10.31 -3.22 -5.15
C VAL A 90 -9.69 -2.54 -3.94
N ALA A 91 -8.35 -2.45 -3.87
CA ALA A 91 -7.64 -1.79 -2.78
C ALA A 91 -7.94 -0.27 -2.73
N MET A 92 -7.99 0.40 -3.89
CA MET A 92 -8.32 1.83 -3.96
C MET A 92 -9.79 2.11 -3.66
N SER A 93 -10.69 1.12 -3.79
CA SER A 93 -12.08 1.23 -3.32
C SER A 93 -12.23 1.14 -1.79
N GLY A 94 -11.11 1.05 -1.05
CA GLY A 94 -11.10 1.04 0.41
C GLY A 94 -11.55 -0.29 1.03
N ARG A 95 -11.50 -1.38 0.26
CA ARG A 95 -11.92 -2.72 0.69
C ARG A 95 -10.77 -3.55 1.22
N ASP A 96 -11.07 -4.40 2.18
CA ASP A 96 -10.15 -5.45 2.64
C ASP A 96 -10.06 -6.54 1.57
N ILE A 97 -8.83 -7.00 1.28
CA ILE A 97 -8.55 -7.96 0.21
C ILE A 97 -7.56 -9.03 0.63
N ILE A 98 -7.71 -10.23 0.06
CA ILE A 98 -6.71 -11.29 0.12
C ILE A 98 -6.28 -11.60 -1.33
N SER A 99 -5.04 -11.24 -1.66
CA SER A 99 -4.49 -11.42 -3.01
C SER A 99 -3.49 -12.58 -3.04
N ILE A 100 -3.89 -13.70 -3.65
CA ILE A 100 -3.06 -14.91 -3.75
C ILE A 100 -2.46 -15.00 -5.15
N ALA A 101 -1.14 -14.99 -5.23
CA ALA A 101 -0.40 -15.20 -6.48
C ALA A 101 1.01 -15.74 -6.18
N ARG A 102 1.64 -16.39 -7.17
CA ARG A 102 3.02 -16.89 -7.05
C ARG A 102 4.04 -15.77 -6.77
N THR A 103 5.21 -16.14 -6.27
CA THR A 103 6.37 -15.23 -6.17
C THR A 103 6.71 -14.65 -7.55
N GLY A 104 7.14 -13.39 -7.60
CA GLY A 104 7.44 -12.70 -8.86
C GLY A 104 6.21 -12.17 -9.63
N SER A 105 4.98 -12.34 -9.12
CA SER A 105 3.76 -11.85 -9.80
C SER A 105 3.52 -10.33 -9.69
N GLY A 106 4.45 -9.56 -9.12
CA GLY A 106 4.29 -8.11 -8.94
C GLY A 106 3.44 -7.68 -7.73
N LYS A 107 3.24 -8.56 -6.74
CA LYS A 107 2.42 -8.27 -5.54
C LYS A 107 2.89 -7.04 -4.76
N THR A 108 4.19 -6.75 -4.75
CA THR A 108 4.75 -5.59 -4.04
C THR A 108 4.08 -4.29 -4.47
N LEU A 109 4.12 -3.97 -5.77
CA LEU A 109 3.38 -2.82 -6.31
C LEU A 109 1.86 -2.97 -6.22
N GLY A 110 1.38 -4.22 -6.16
CA GLY A 110 -0.03 -4.54 -5.91
C GLY A 110 -0.59 -3.91 -4.62
N PHE A 111 0.21 -3.83 -3.55
CA PHE A 111 -0.21 -3.21 -2.28
C PHE A 111 0.46 -1.86 -2.00
N THR A 112 1.69 -1.61 -2.45
CA THR A 112 2.37 -0.34 -2.13
C THR A 112 1.75 0.85 -2.88
N LEU A 113 1.39 0.68 -4.15
CA LEU A 113 0.82 1.78 -4.94
C LEU A 113 -0.54 2.24 -4.42
N PRO A 114 -1.52 1.36 -4.15
CA PRO A 114 -2.77 1.79 -3.53
C PRO A 114 -2.54 2.48 -2.18
N GLY A 115 -1.59 2.02 -1.37
CA GLY A 115 -1.23 2.69 -0.11
C GLY A 115 -0.68 4.11 -0.32
N ILE A 116 0.22 4.30 -1.28
CA ILE A 116 0.75 5.61 -1.67
C ILE A 116 -0.40 6.52 -2.13
N MET A 117 -1.29 6.04 -3.00
CA MET A 117 -2.44 6.82 -3.47
C MET A 117 -3.39 7.16 -2.33
N HIS A 118 -3.64 6.22 -1.42
CA HIS A 118 -4.45 6.44 -0.24
C HIS A 118 -3.86 7.55 0.64
N THR A 119 -2.53 7.58 0.79
CA THR A 119 -1.81 8.60 1.59
C THR A 119 -2.03 9.99 1.00
N LEU A 120 -2.00 10.15 -0.34
CA LEU A 120 -2.23 11.43 -1.02
C LEU A 120 -3.64 11.99 -0.84
N LYS A 121 -4.60 11.14 -0.47
CA LYS A 121 -6.00 11.53 -0.21
C LYS A 121 -6.28 11.80 1.26
N GLN A 122 -5.31 11.57 2.15
CA GLN A 122 -5.46 11.90 3.56
C GLN A 122 -4.97 13.33 3.84
N PRO A 123 -5.47 13.97 4.92
CA PRO A 123 -4.91 15.22 5.40
C PRO A 123 -3.41 15.10 5.67
N ALA A 124 -2.67 16.19 5.44
CA ALA A 124 -1.26 16.24 5.75
C ALA A 124 -0.99 15.84 7.21
N ARG A 125 0.05 15.03 7.42
CA ARG A 125 0.50 14.57 8.73
C ARG A 125 0.89 15.75 9.63
N ASN A 126 0.45 15.72 10.88
CA ASN A 126 0.94 16.64 11.90
C ASN A 126 2.31 16.19 12.43
N HIS A 127 2.96 17.07 13.18
CA HIS A 127 4.14 16.72 13.94
C HIS A 127 3.82 15.57 14.91
N ASN A 128 4.69 14.55 14.96
CA ASN A 128 4.53 13.31 15.72
C ASN A 128 3.42 12.34 15.25
N ASP A 129 2.72 12.59 14.14
CA ASP A 129 1.78 11.58 13.60
C ASP A 129 2.56 10.35 13.11
N GLY A 130 1.98 9.16 13.31
CA GLY A 130 2.47 7.90 12.76
C GLY A 130 2.42 7.84 11.23
N PRO A 131 2.87 6.72 10.63
CA PRO A 131 2.69 6.47 9.21
C PRO A 131 1.22 6.25 8.86
N ILE A 132 0.79 6.68 7.67
CA ILE A 132 -0.55 6.38 7.14
C ILE A 132 -0.59 4.93 6.64
N VAL A 133 0.50 4.45 6.03
CA VAL A 133 0.61 3.08 5.52
C VAL A 133 1.60 2.29 6.35
N LEU A 134 1.18 1.11 6.82
CA LEU A 134 2.05 0.13 7.47
C LEU A 134 2.04 -1.18 6.69
N VAL A 135 3.23 -1.65 6.29
CA VAL A 135 3.45 -2.94 5.66
C VAL A 135 4.26 -3.82 6.61
N LEU A 136 3.70 -4.95 7.02
CA LEU A 136 4.37 -5.91 7.91
C LEU A 136 4.92 -7.10 7.13
N LEU A 137 6.20 -7.40 7.34
CA LEU A 137 6.92 -8.47 6.64
C LEU A 137 7.69 -9.34 7.62
N PRO A 138 7.85 -10.65 7.33
CA PRO A 138 8.39 -11.61 8.31
C PRO A 138 9.91 -11.51 8.47
N THR A 139 10.64 -11.05 7.44
CA THR A 139 12.10 -10.97 7.45
C THR A 139 12.59 -9.58 7.09
N ARG A 140 13.81 -9.26 7.54
CA ARG A 140 14.47 -7.99 7.23
C ARG A 140 14.71 -7.85 5.73
N GLU A 141 15.15 -8.91 5.09
CA GLU A 141 15.56 -8.94 3.70
C GLU A 141 14.35 -8.64 2.79
N LEU A 142 13.20 -9.24 3.08
CA LEU A 142 11.95 -8.92 2.38
C LEU A 142 11.50 -7.48 2.64
N ALA A 143 11.63 -6.99 3.88
CA ALA A 143 11.28 -5.62 4.24
C ALA A 143 12.13 -4.59 3.47
N GLN A 144 13.42 -4.86 3.31
CA GLN A 144 14.33 -4.01 2.53
C GLN A 144 13.99 -4.04 1.04
N GLN A 145 13.71 -5.22 0.47
CA GLN A 145 13.30 -5.35 -0.93
C GLN A 145 12.01 -4.59 -1.25
N VAL A 146 11.02 -4.67 -0.36
CA VAL A 146 9.75 -3.92 -0.54
C VAL A 146 9.99 -2.42 -0.42
N GLU A 147 10.88 -1.98 0.46
CA GLU A 147 11.20 -0.56 0.61
C GLU A 147 11.96 -0.01 -0.59
N GLU A 148 12.89 -0.77 -1.15
CA GLU A 148 13.60 -0.41 -2.38
C GLU A 148 12.62 -0.18 -3.53
N VAL A 149 11.66 -1.09 -3.72
CA VAL A 149 10.61 -0.94 -4.73
C VAL A 149 9.72 0.27 -4.44
N ALA A 150 9.32 0.50 -3.19
CA ALA A 150 8.42 1.59 -2.84
C ALA A 150 9.07 2.98 -2.93
N ARG A 151 10.40 3.05 -2.77
CA ARG A 151 11.16 4.31 -2.65
C ARG A 151 10.97 5.24 -3.82
N ASP A 152 11.04 4.73 -5.05
CA ASP A 152 10.95 5.57 -6.24
C ASP A 152 9.55 6.15 -6.44
N TYR A 153 8.51 5.37 -6.14
CA TYR A 153 7.12 5.82 -6.22
C TYR A 153 6.77 6.79 -5.08
N CYS A 154 7.27 6.56 -3.87
CA CYS A 154 7.13 7.53 -2.77
C CYS A 154 7.82 8.84 -3.14
N ARG A 155 9.06 8.78 -3.65
CA ARG A 155 9.82 9.97 -4.08
C ARG A 155 9.10 10.73 -5.19
N ALA A 156 8.53 10.05 -6.19
CA ALA A 156 7.77 10.68 -7.27
C ALA A 156 6.60 11.53 -6.74
N MET A 157 6.01 11.12 -5.60
CA MET A 157 4.87 11.78 -4.96
C MET A 157 5.26 12.65 -3.76
N ASN A 158 6.56 12.93 -3.57
CA ASN A 158 7.09 13.66 -2.41
C ASN A 158 6.67 13.06 -1.05
N LEU A 159 6.56 11.73 -0.99
CA LEU A 159 6.27 10.97 0.22
C LEU A 159 7.54 10.33 0.79
N SER A 160 7.53 10.18 2.10
CA SER A 160 8.62 9.58 2.87
C SER A 160 8.33 8.13 3.21
N VAL A 161 9.32 7.27 3.02
CA VAL A 161 9.25 5.83 3.36
C VAL A 161 10.42 5.44 4.24
N THR A 162 10.22 4.51 5.17
CA THR A 162 11.30 3.93 5.99
C THR A 162 11.05 2.47 6.31
N CYS A 163 12.15 1.71 6.35
CA CYS A 163 12.15 0.31 6.72
C CYS A 163 12.62 0.10 8.17
N LEU A 164 11.82 -0.57 9.01
CA LEU A 164 12.10 -0.87 10.41
C LEU A 164 12.37 -2.36 10.61
N PHE A 165 13.58 -2.71 11.06
CA PHE A 165 13.93 -4.11 11.31
C PHE A 165 15.05 -4.27 12.34
N GLY A 166 15.08 -5.43 12.99
CA GLY A 166 16.10 -5.85 13.96
C GLY A 166 17.50 -6.02 13.36
N GLY A 167 18.54 -6.00 14.21
CA GLY A 167 19.92 -6.24 13.79
C GLY A 167 20.65 -5.04 13.13
N ALA A 168 19.94 -3.95 12.84
CA ALA A 168 20.55 -2.67 12.46
C ALA A 168 20.40 -1.61 13.57
N SER A 169 21.24 -0.57 13.54
CA SER A 169 21.21 0.53 14.51
C SER A 169 19.81 1.17 14.60
N LYS A 170 19.34 1.39 15.83
CA LYS A 170 18.04 2.03 16.09
C LYS A 170 18.06 3.53 15.78
N GLY A 171 19.22 4.18 15.88
CA GLY A 171 19.35 5.64 15.76
C GLY A 171 18.80 6.22 14.44
N PRO A 172 19.24 5.73 13.27
CA PRO A 172 18.73 6.21 11.98
C PRO A 172 17.23 5.97 11.79
N GLN A 173 16.73 4.79 12.19
CA GLN A 173 15.31 4.44 12.11
C GLN A 173 14.46 5.33 13.03
N ALA A 174 14.91 5.56 14.27
CA ALA A 174 14.26 6.48 15.21
C ALA A 174 14.29 7.93 14.70
N GLY A 175 15.39 8.36 14.08
CA GLY A 175 15.51 9.68 13.48
C GLY A 175 14.53 9.88 12.32
N ALA A 176 14.32 8.84 11.50
CA ALA A 176 13.31 8.88 10.43
C ALA A 176 11.90 8.99 11.00
N LEU A 177 11.55 8.15 11.99
CA LEU A 177 10.24 8.20 12.66
C LEU A 177 9.96 9.59 13.28
N LYS A 178 10.98 10.20 13.92
CA LYS A 178 10.86 11.55 14.51
C LYS A 178 10.70 12.67 13.48
N ARG A 179 11.33 12.55 12.30
CA ARG A 179 11.10 13.49 11.19
C ARG A 179 9.69 13.35 10.61
N GLY A 180 9.11 12.17 10.79
CA GLY A 180 7.84 11.80 10.22
C GLY A 180 8.01 10.98 8.95
N ILE A 181 7.20 9.94 8.81
CA ILE A 181 7.18 9.06 7.65
C ILE A 181 5.75 8.82 7.16
N ASP A 182 5.53 8.75 5.86
CA ASP A 182 4.19 8.50 5.30
C ASP A 182 3.92 7.00 5.18
N VAL A 183 4.94 6.26 4.75
CA VAL A 183 4.91 4.81 4.56
C VAL A 183 5.94 4.13 5.46
N CYS A 184 5.49 3.18 6.27
CA CYS A 184 6.34 2.34 7.11
C CYS A 184 6.31 0.90 6.61
N ILE A 185 7.50 0.35 6.36
CA ILE A 185 7.67 -1.08 6.07
C ILE A 185 8.44 -1.66 7.23
N ALA A 186 7.96 -2.74 7.85
CA ALA A 186 8.54 -3.18 9.11
C ALA A 186 8.52 -4.69 9.32
N THR A 187 9.49 -5.18 10.09
CA THR A 187 9.35 -6.45 10.80
C THR A 187 8.70 -6.23 12.17
N PRO A 188 7.81 -7.14 12.64
CA PRO A 188 7.03 -6.90 13.85
C PRO A 188 7.87 -6.56 15.08
N GLY A 189 8.99 -7.27 15.30
CA GLY A 189 9.82 -7.07 16.49
C GLY A 189 10.35 -5.63 16.64
N ARG A 190 10.89 -5.05 15.56
CA ARG A 190 11.44 -3.68 15.63
C ARG A 190 10.35 -2.62 15.71
N LEU A 191 9.22 -2.81 15.03
CA LEU A 191 8.08 -1.92 15.16
C LEU A 191 7.58 -1.88 16.61
N MET A 192 7.44 -3.05 17.23
CA MET A 192 7.02 -3.16 18.64
C MET A 192 7.99 -2.44 19.59
N ASP A 193 9.30 -2.57 19.39
CA ASP A 193 10.29 -1.81 20.16
C ASP A 193 10.06 -0.29 20.10
N PHE A 194 9.72 0.24 18.92
CA PHE A 194 9.50 1.68 18.73
C PHE A 194 8.15 2.15 19.25
N LEU A 195 7.11 1.31 19.20
CA LEU A 195 5.82 1.57 19.84
C LEU A 195 5.96 1.57 21.37
N GLU A 196 6.62 0.56 21.95
CA GLU A 196 6.79 0.45 23.41
C GLU A 196 7.65 1.59 23.99
N SER A 197 8.59 2.11 23.22
CA SER A 197 9.43 3.25 23.62
C SER A 197 8.82 4.62 23.30
N GLY A 198 7.63 4.67 22.68
CA GLY A 198 6.99 5.92 22.28
C GLY A 198 7.75 6.68 21.19
N THR A 199 8.58 6.00 20.41
CA THR A 199 9.33 6.60 19.29
C THR A 199 8.42 6.84 18.07
N THR A 200 7.36 6.05 17.91
CA THR A 200 6.30 6.24 16.92
C THR A 200 4.95 5.89 17.54
N ASN A 201 3.87 6.29 16.88
CA ASN A 201 2.52 5.78 17.07
C ASN A 201 2.00 5.17 15.75
N ILE A 202 0.83 4.53 15.83
CA ILE A 202 0.03 3.97 14.74
C ILE A 202 -1.44 4.26 15.02
#